data_AF-A0AAU5S0R8-F1
#
_entry.id   AF-A0AAU5S0R8-F1
#
_cell.length_a   1.000
_cell.length_b   1.000
_cell.length_c   1.000
_cell.angle_alpha   90.00
_cell.angle_beta   90.00
_cell.angle_gamma   90.00
#
_symmetry.space_group_name_H-M   'P 1'
#
loop_
_entity.id
_entity.type
_entity.pdbx_description
1 polymer ?
#
loop_
_entity_poly.entity_id
_entity_poly.type
_entity_poly.pdbx_seq_one_letter_code
_entity_poly.pdbx_strand_id
1 'polypeptide(L)'
;MADRPAPPGAVALVESPVQLLNVLEWGHVRPPAAPGERAEPLTIVVLSPADPTSRGQLKRMAELARDEGALVRWYEARGGRGGLLRTACALAPTLLRVRRLVIGDPFSRLVQVLLPLCRAKDITVVDDGTATMEFTEILARGGKLVRWHRSGRRRSPADVAFGVFARTARRRLTPGRRHRIELFSAMPATPPPGMAVRANRFAWTRGRFGPPRTLAGTDLIGTSLVETGVVDPERYLAVVRGLAERHGARRYFAHRREAPAKLHRLAAETGLEIVRPDLPLELVARRGPIGRSVLSFPSTVVHTLPLALAGTGVTITVCDIDQEWLTTAASPRAHTFLSDITDKARTLHNLT
;
A
#
# COMPACT_ATOMS: atom_id res chain seq x y z
N MET A 1 38.26 -16.21 19.44
CA MET A 1 37.12 -16.52 18.55
C MET A 1 36.20 -15.30 18.57
N ALA A 2 36.33 -14.39 17.59
CA ALA A 2 35.61 -13.11 17.63
C ALA A 2 34.10 -13.36 17.56
N ASP A 3 33.37 -12.86 18.55
CA ASP A 3 31.92 -12.98 18.69
C ASP A 3 31.24 -12.41 17.43
N ARG A 4 30.66 -13.30 16.62
CA ARG A 4 30.01 -12.90 15.37
C ARG A 4 28.72 -12.20 15.80
N PRO A 5 28.52 -10.91 15.48
CA PRO A 5 27.30 -10.21 15.87
C PRO A 5 26.09 -10.99 15.36
N ALA A 6 25.11 -11.18 16.25
CA ALA A 6 23.91 -11.95 15.97
C ALA A 6 23.29 -11.52 14.62
N PRO A 7 22.78 -12.47 13.82
CA PRO A 7 22.14 -12.13 12.57
C PRO A 7 21.00 -11.13 12.85
N PRO A 8 20.80 -10.13 11.98
CA PRO A 8 19.66 -9.24 12.14
C PRO A 8 18.37 -10.09 12.14
N GLY A 9 17.40 -9.69 12.96
CA GLY A 9 16.05 -10.25 12.92
C GLY A 9 15.35 -9.95 11.59
N ALA A 10 14.03 -9.84 11.59
CA ALA A 10 13.31 -9.49 10.37
C ALA A 10 13.72 -8.10 9.85
N VAL A 11 13.97 -7.98 8.55
CA VAL A 11 14.23 -6.69 7.88
C VAL A 11 13.12 -6.40 6.89
N ALA A 12 12.50 -5.23 6.99
CA ALA A 12 11.49 -4.75 6.07
C ALA A 12 12.03 -3.63 5.18
N LEU A 13 11.77 -3.69 3.88
CA LEU A 13 12.06 -2.60 2.94
C LEU A 13 10.76 -1.91 2.57
N VAL A 14 10.63 -0.62 2.91
CA VAL A 14 9.42 0.17 2.68
C VAL A 14 9.71 1.49 1.98
N GLU A 15 8.80 1.91 1.11
CA GLU A 15 8.87 3.07 0.23
C GLU A 15 7.62 3.94 0.32
N SER A 16 6.55 3.43 0.93
CA SER A 16 5.27 4.13 1.07
C SER A 16 4.70 3.99 2.50
N PRO A 17 3.86 4.94 2.95
CA PRO A 17 3.19 4.86 4.25
C PRO A 17 2.34 3.59 4.42
N VAL A 18 1.67 3.15 3.35
CA VAL A 18 0.83 1.95 3.34
C VAL A 18 1.67 0.68 3.49
N GLN A 19 2.82 0.60 2.82
CA GLN A 19 3.74 -0.52 3.01
C GLN A 19 4.22 -0.61 4.47
N LEU A 20 4.54 0.54 5.09
CA LEU A 20 4.96 0.57 6.50
C LEU A 20 3.81 0.15 7.43
N LEU A 21 2.57 0.58 7.16
CA LEU A 21 1.38 0.10 7.87
C LEU A 21 1.25 -1.43 7.78
N ASN A 22 1.35 -2.00 6.58
CA ASN A 22 1.24 -3.45 6.40
C ASN A 22 2.42 -4.22 7.04
N VAL A 23 3.60 -3.60 7.15
CA VAL A 23 4.73 -4.16 7.91
C VAL A 23 4.45 -4.19 9.41
N LEU A 24 3.78 -3.18 9.98
CA LEU A 24 3.38 -3.18 11.40
C LEU A 24 2.29 -4.22 11.66
N GLU A 25 1.30 -4.32 10.78
CA GLU A 25 0.30 -5.39 10.82
C GLU A 25 0.94 -6.78 10.77
N TRP A 26 1.86 -6.99 9.84
CA TRP A 26 2.61 -8.24 9.75
C TRP A 26 3.45 -8.49 10.99
N GLY A 27 4.13 -7.45 11.51
CA GLY A 27 4.97 -7.49 12.69
C GLY A 27 4.23 -7.88 13.97
N HIS A 28 2.94 -7.54 14.04
CA HIS A 28 2.05 -7.87 15.15
C HIS A 28 1.57 -9.33 15.13
N VAL A 29 1.32 -9.89 13.94
CA VAL A 29 0.81 -11.27 13.79
C VAL A 29 1.89 -12.29 13.41
N ARG A 30 3.15 -11.87 13.33
CA ARG A 30 4.25 -12.79 12.99
C ARG A 30 4.45 -13.78 14.14
N PRO A 31 4.63 -15.08 13.82
CA PRO A 31 4.93 -16.06 14.83
C PRO A 31 6.37 -15.85 15.34
N PRO A 32 6.64 -16.18 16.62
CA PRO A 32 8.01 -16.28 17.13
C PRO A 32 8.77 -17.37 16.38
N ALA A 33 10.10 -17.32 16.42
CA ALA A 33 10.95 -18.30 15.73
C ALA A 33 10.82 -19.71 16.33
N ALA A 34 10.59 -19.80 17.65
CA ALA A 34 10.23 -21.02 18.36
C ALA A 34 9.17 -20.75 19.45
N PRO A 35 8.41 -21.78 19.90
CA PRO A 35 7.49 -21.65 21.03
C PRO A 35 8.22 -21.16 22.30
N GLY A 36 7.70 -20.10 22.92
CA GLY A 36 8.30 -19.49 24.13
C GLY A 36 9.37 -18.42 23.86
N GLU A 37 9.78 -18.21 22.61
CA GLU A 37 10.70 -17.12 22.25
C GLU A 37 9.95 -15.80 21.98
N ARG A 38 10.61 -14.67 22.27
CA ARG A 38 10.12 -13.35 21.82
C ARG A 38 10.23 -13.26 20.30
N ALA A 39 9.31 -12.51 19.68
CA ALA A 39 9.40 -12.21 18.25
C ALA A 39 10.74 -11.54 17.93
N GLU A 40 11.39 -11.97 16.85
CA GLU A 40 12.69 -11.43 16.43
C GLU A 40 12.63 -9.90 16.28
N PRO A 41 13.70 -9.15 16.62
CA PRO A 41 13.72 -7.70 16.40
C PRO A 41 13.37 -7.34 14.96
N LEU A 42 12.51 -6.34 14.76
CA LEU A 42 12.13 -5.83 13.44
C LEU A 42 12.97 -4.60 13.10
N THR A 43 13.69 -4.64 11.98
CA THR A 43 14.35 -3.47 11.40
C THR A 43 13.58 -3.01 10.17
N ILE A 44 13.07 -1.78 10.18
CA ILE A 44 12.38 -1.16 9.05
C ILE A 44 13.35 -0.23 8.34
N VAL A 45 13.68 -0.56 7.10
CA VAL A 45 14.50 0.24 6.19
C VAL A 45 13.56 1.08 5.32
N VAL A 46 13.54 2.37 5.58
CA VAL A 46 12.75 3.34 4.83
C VAL A 46 13.57 3.87 3.65
N LEU A 47 13.11 3.56 2.45
CA LEU A 47 13.67 4.01 1.18
C LEU A 47 12.86 5.23 0.70
N SER A 48 13.29 6.42 1.11
CA SER A 48 12.47 7.64 1.02
C SER A 48 11.91 7.90 -0.39
N PRO A 49 10.62 8.23 -0.52
CA PRO A 49 10.07 8.80 -1.75
C PRO A 49 10.59 10.24 -1.98
N ALA A 50 10.46 10.73 -3.21
CA ALA A 50 10.80 12.11 -3.56
C ALA A 50 9.64 13.08 -3.27
N ASP A 51 8.40 12.60 -3.29
CA ASP A 51 7.19 13.39 -3.03
C ASP A 51 7.14 13.88 -1.56
N PRO A 52 7.05 15.20 -1.30
CA PRO A 52 7.05 15.75 0.06
C PRO A 52 5.90 15.25 0.93
N THR A 53 4.68 15.13 0.38
CA THR A 53 3.49 14.68 1.12
C THR A 53 3.66 13.25 1.61
N SER A 54 4.04 12.34 0.70
CA SER A 54 4.31 10.94 1.04
C SER A 54 5.46 10.81 2.04
N ARG A 55 6.46 11.67 1.94
CA ARG A 55 7.59 11.71 2.87
C ARG A 55 7.17 12.14 4.27
N GLY A 56 6.26 13.12 4.39
CA GLY A 56 5.67 13.56 5.65
C GLY A 56 4.88 12.45 6.35
N GLN A 57 3.94 11.82 5.63
CA GLN A 57 3.17 10.68 6.15
C GLN A 57 4.09 9.51 6.57
N LEU A 58 5.15 9.25 5.79
CA LEU A 58 6.08 8.16 6.08
C LEU A 58 6.94 8.44 7.32
N LYS A 59 7.28 9.71 7.61
CA LYS A 59 7.92 10.10 8.88
C LYS A 59 7.00 9.82 10.07
N ARG A 60 5.71 10.16 9.98
CA ARG A 60 4.71 9.85 11.02
C ARG A 60 4.56 8.34 11.23
N MET A 61 4.51 7.57 10.15
CA MET A 61 4.51 6.11 10.25
C MET A 61 5.79 5.57 10.88
N ALA A 62 6.95 6.16 10.58
CA ALA A 62 8.22 5.80 11.19
C ALA A 62 8.29 6.14 12.69
N GLU A 63 7.63 7.21 13.15
CA GLU A 63 7.45 7.51 14.57
C GLU A 63 6.64 6.38 15.24
N LEU A 64 5.47 6.03 14.68
CA LEU A 64 4.66 4.92 15.18
C LEU A 64 5.41 3.59 15.22
N ALA A 65 6.20 3.29 14.19
CA ALA A 65 6.99 2.07 14.18
C ALA A 65 8.03 2.01 15.30
N ARG A 66 8.63 3.16 15.69
CA ARG A 66 9.56 3.22 16.82
C ARG A 66 8.83 3.02 18.15
N ASP A 67 7.62 3.57 18.29
CA ASP A 67 6.79 3.38 19.48
C ASP A 67 6.42 1.89 19.67
N GLU A 68 6.27 1.15 18.57
CA GLU A 68 6.05 -0.32 18.57
C GLU A 68 7.36 -1.13 18.75
N GLY A 69 8.49 -0.46 19.02
CA GLY A 69 9.78 -1.10 19.28
C GLY A 69 10.57 -1.53 18.03
N ALA A 70 10.16 -1.12 16.83
CA ALA A 70 10.93 -1.41 15.61
C ALA A 70 12.13 -0.46 15.46
N LEU A 71 13.26 -1.01 14.98
CA LEU A 71 14.42 -0.22 14.61
C LEU A 71 14.20 0.40 13.23
N VAL A 72 14.05 1.73 13.15
CA VAL A 72 13.81 2.42 11.88
C VAL A 72 15.10 3.06 11.35
N ARG A 73 15.49 2.68 10.12
CA ARG A 73 16.65 3.25 9.39
C ARG A 73 16.19 3.93 8.10
N TRP A 74 16.54 5.20 7.93
CA TRP A 74 16.09 6.02 6.81
C TRP A 74 17.21 6.20 5.76
N TYR A 75 16.88 6.02 4.47
CA TYR A 75 17.83 6.13 3.36
C TYR A 75 17.30 7.00 2.22
N GLU A 76 18.15 7.94 1.78
CA GLU A 76 17.91 8.81 0.62
C GLU A 76 18.21 8.10 -0.71
N ALA A 77 17.51 7.01 -0.98
CA ALA A 77 17.75 6.18 -2.16
C ALA A 77 17.48 6.91 -3.50
N ARG A 78 16.69 8.00 -3.45
CA ARG A 78 16.28 8.81 -4.62
C ARG A 78 16.92 10.20 -4.68
N GLY A 79 17.69 10.60 -3.67
CA GLY A 79 18.12 11.99 -3.43
C GLY A 79 19.34 12.50 -4.22
N GLY A 80 19.75 11.87 -5.33
CA GLY A 80 20.86 12.35 -6.16
C GLY A 80 21.61 11.28 -6.95
N ARG A 81 22.63 11.71 -7.73
CA ARG A 81 23.50 10.80 -8.49
C ARG A 81 24.16 9.78 -7.54
N GLY A 82 23.97 8.49 -7.83
CA GLY A 82 24.53 7.39 -7.03
C GLY A 82 23.79 7.04 -5.72
N GLY A 83 22.65 7.67 -5.41
CA GLY A 83 21.91 7.41 -4.15
C GLY A 83 21.51 5.94 -3.95
N LEU A 84 21.08 5.28 -5.02
CA LEU A 84 20.76 3.85 -5.01
C LEU A 84 22.01 2.99 -4.70
N LEU A 85 23.16 3.29 -5.32
CA LEU A 85 24.40 2.53 -5.07
C LEU A 85 24.88 2.69 -3.63
N ARG A 86 24.89 3.93 -3.11
CA ARG A 86 25.23 4.19 -1.70
C ARG A 86 24.31 3.43 -0.74
N THR A 87 23.00 3.44 -1.03
CA THR A 87 22.00 2.70 -0.25
C THR A 87 22.25 1.20 -0.32
N ALA A 88 22.53 0.65 -1.51
CA ALA A 88 22.84 -0.76 -1.68
C ALA A 88 24.11 -1.17 -0.92
N CYS A 89 25.19 -0.39 -1.01
CA CYS A 89 26.43 -0.65 -0.26
C CYS A 89 26.19 -0.61 1.25
N ALA A 90 25.45 0.37 1.75
CA ALA A 90 25.14 0.49 3.17
C ALA A 90 24.25 -0.64 3.69
N LEU A 91 23.32 -1.15 2.86
CA LEU A 91 22.42 -2.24 3.23
C LEU A 91 23.01 -3.63 3.01
N ALA A 92 24.01 -3.78 2.14
CA ALA A 92 24.57 -5.08 1.77
C ALA A 92 24.97 -5.96 2.97
N PRO A 93 25.68 -5.47 4.01
CA PRO A 93 26.03 -6.30 5.17
C PRO A 93 24.81 -6.86 5.91
N THR A 94 23.72 -6.07 5.96
CA THR A 94 22.47 -6.47 6.60
C THR A 94 21.72 -7.48 5.74
N LEU A 95 21.57 -7.21 4.44
CA LEU A 95 20.87 -8.07 3.49
C LEU A 95 21.58 -9.42 3.24
N LEU A 96 22.91 -9.47 3.39
CA LEU A 96 23.66 -10.72 3.27
C LEU A 96 23.48 -11.65 4.48
N ARG A 97 23.04 -11.13 5.63
CA ARG A 97 22.89 -11.87 6.89
C ARG A 97 21.44 -12.10 7.29
N VAL A 98 20.50 -11.33 6.73
CA VAL A 98 19.08 -11.43 7.07
C VAL A 98 18.52 -12.80 6.70
N ARG A 99 17.75 -13.38 7.63
CA ARG A 99 17.06 -14.66 7.42
C ARG A 99 15.66 -14.48 6.85
N ARG A 100 15.00 -13.38 7.24
CA ARG A 100 13.62 -13.03 6.88
C ARG A 100 13.53 -11.61 6.33
N LEU A 101 13.10 -11.49 5.08
CA LEU A 101 12.93 -10.21 4.39
C LEU A 101 11.45 -9.92 4.19
N VAL A 102 11.02 -8.69 4.45
CA VAL A 102 9.68 -8.19 4.13
C VAL A 102 9.80 -7.08 3.08
N ILE A 103 9.00 -7.15 2.02
CA ILE A 103 9.01 -6.15 0.93
C ILE A 103 7.59 -5.69 0.62
N GLY A 104 7.43 -4.40 0.31
CA GLY A 104 6.14 -3.83 -0.08
C GLY A 104 5.83 -3.93 -1.57
N ASP A 105 6.73 -3.45 -2.45
CA ASP A 105 6.51 -3.47 -3.90
C ASP A 105 7.54 -4.37 -4.62
N PRO A 106 7.14 -5.56 -5.10
CA PRO A 106 7.99 -6.42 -5.94
C PRO A 106 8.42 -5.78 -7.27
N PHE A 107 7.71 -4.77 -7.76
CA PHE A 107 8.02 -4.04 -8.99
C PHE A 107 8.94 -2.83 -8.76
N SER A 108 9.22 -2.48 -7.50
CA SER A 108 10.08 -1.36 -7.18
C SER A 108 11.49 -1.59 -7.71
N ARG A 109 12.01 -0.56 -8.40
CA ARG A 109 13.38 -0.63 -8.91
C ARG A 109 14.42 -0.76 -7.81
N LEU A 110 14.17 -0.13 -6.66
CA LEU A 110 15.06 -0.20 -5.51
C LEU A 110 15.05 -1.62 -4.94
N VAL A 111 13.86 -2.19 -4.72
CA VAL A 111 13.72 -3.57 -4.23
C VAL A 111 14.36 -4.57 -5.18
N GLN A 112 14.14 -4.45 -6.50
CA GLN A 112 14.73 -5.37 -7.47
C GLN A 112 16.27 -5.31 -7.54
N VAL A 113 16.88 -4.18 -7.18
CA VAL A 113 18.35 -4.05 -7.09
C VAL A 113 18.89 -4.60 -5.77
N LEU A 114 18.13 -4.47 -4.68
CA LEU A 114 18.53 -4.96 -3.35
C LEU A 114 18.30 -6.47 -3.19
N LEU A 115 17.26 -7.02 -3.81
CA LEU A 115 16.86 -8.41 -3.63
C LEU A 115 17.93 -9.45 -4.04
N PRO A 116 18.75 -9.23 -5.09
CA PRO A 116 19.88 -10.11 -5.42
C PRO A 116 20.96 -10.19 -4.33
N LEU A 117 21.14 -9.13 -3.55
CA LEU A 117 22.08 -9.10 -2.42
C LEU A 117 21.55 -9.90 -1.22
N CYS A 118 20.24 -10.15 -1.17
CA CYS A 118 19.59 -10.79 -0.05
C CYS A 118 19.86 -12.31 -0.01
N ARG A 119 20.16 -12.84 1.18
CA ARG A 119 20.29 -14.28 1.43
C ARG A 119 19.13 -14.86 2.25
N ALA A 120 18.07 -14.09 2.49
CA ALA A 120 16.87 -14.58 3.16
C ALA A 120 16.29 -15.80 2.43
N LYS A 121 15.90 -16.79 3.23
CA LYS A 121 15.12 -17.94 2.75
C LYS A 121 13.62 -17.70 2.91
N ASP A 122 13.24 -16.82 3.84
CA ASP A 122 11.87 -16.42 4.09
C ASP A 122 11.64 -15.01 3.57
N ILE A 123 10.76 -14.86 2.59
CA ILE A 123 10.40 -13.56 2.01
C ILE A 123 8.90 -13.37 2.13
N THR A 124 8.48 -12.31 2.81
CA THR A 124 7.08 -11.88 2.86
C THR A 124 6.89 -10.67 1.95
N VAL A 125 5.90 -10.74 1.07
CA VAL A 125 5.39 -9.60 0.31
C VAL A 125 4.18 -9.05 1.05
N VAL A 126 4.25 -7.80 1.49
CA VAL A 126 3.13 -7.09 2.12
C VAL A 126 2.42 -6.20 1.12
N ASP A 127 1.19 -5.81 1.40
CA ASP A 127 0.41 -4.99 0.49
C ASP A 127 1.00 -3.60 0.19
N ASP A 128 0.94 -3.23 -1.09
CA ASP A 128 1.16 -1.88 -1.62
C ASP A 128 0.01 -1.44 -2.55
N GLY A 129 -1.23 -1.80 -2.18
CA GLY A 129 -2.43 -1.52 -2.95
C GLY A 129 -2.57 -2.40 -4.20
N THR A 130 -2.95 -1.80 -5.33
CA THR A 130 -3.26 -2.55 -6.58
C THR A 130 -2.06 -3.28 -7.16
N ALA A 131 -0.83 -2.87 -6.81
CA ALA A 131 0.39 -3.54 -7.25
C ALA A 131 0.45 -5.00 -6.74
N THR A 132 -0.13 -5.31 -5.58
CA THR A 132 -0.15 -6.69 -5.07
C THR A 132 -0.97 -7.63 -5.97
N MET A 133 -2.11 -7.15 -6.49
CA MET A 133 -2.96 -7.96 -7.38
C MET A 133 -2.26 -8.25 -8.72
N GLU A 134 -1.62 -7.23 -9.31
CA GLU A 134 -0.82 -7.39 -10.54
C GLU A 134 0.34 -8.38 -10.32
N PHE A 135 0.94 -8.41 -9.13
CA PHE A 135 2.04 -9.31 -8.81
C PHE A 135 1.62 -10.79 -8.84
N THR A 136 0.49 -11.13 -8.21
CA THR A 136 0.01 -12.53 -8.19
C THR A 136 -0.35 -13.02 -9.59
N GLU A 137 -0.97 -12.18 -10.40
CA GLU A 137 -1.30 -12.51 -11.79
C GLU A 137 -0.06 -12.72 -12.65
N ILE A 138 0.96 -11.86 -12.51
CA ILE A 138 2.21 -11.96 -13.26
C ILE A 138 3.00 -13.21 -12.86
N LEU A 139 3.04 -13.57 -11.58
CA LEU A 139 3.69 -14.80 -11.13
C LEU A 139 2.96 -16.05 -11.64
N ALA A 140 1.62 -16.08 -11.57
CA ALA A 140 0.81 -17.19 -12.08
C ALA A 140 1.01 -17.41 -13.59
N ARG A 141 1.15 -16.33 -14.37
CA ARG A 141 1.36 -16.37 -15.84
C ARG A 141 2.83 -16.48 -16.25
N GLY A 142 3.77 -16.50 -15.30
CA GLY A 142 5.20 -16.55 -15.59
C GLY A 142 5.76 -15.32 -16.31
N GLY A 143 5.13 -14.15 -16.17
CA GLY A 143 5.51 -12.89 -16.82
C GLY A 143 6.78 -12.23 -16.27
N LYS A 144 7.17 -11.08 -16.83
CA LYS A 144 8.27 -10.26 -16.29
C LYS A 144 7.73 -9.33 -15.19
N LEU A 145 8.50 -9.11 -14.12
CA LEU A 145 8.18 -8.13 -13.06
C LEU A 145 8.39 -6.68 -13.54
N VAL A 146 7.68 -6.31 -14.59
CA VAL A 146 7.62 -4.94 -15.13
C VAL A 146 6.17 -4.51 -15.08
N ARG A 147 5.91 -3.39 -14.39
CA ARG A 147 4.56 -2.82 -14.27
C ARG A 147 3.94 -2.61 -15.66
N TRP A 148 2.73 -3.09 -15.88
CA TRP A 148 2.17 -3.20 -17.23
C TRP A 148 2.03 -1.83 -17.93
N HIS A 149 1.72 -0.77 -17.19
CA HIS A 149 1.66 0.61 -17.71
C HIS A 149 2.99 1.15 -18.29
N ARG A 150 4.11 0.44 -18.10
CA ARG A 150 5.42 0.78 -18.68
C ARG A 150 5.80 -0.06 -19.90
N SER A 151 4.99 -1.03 -20.31
CA SER A 151 5.31 -1.90 -21.45
C SER A 151 5.27 -1.21 -22.82
N GLY A 152 4.87 0.07 -22.90
CA GLY A 152 4.77 0.85 -24.13
C GLY A 152 5.78 2.00 -24.31
N ARG A 153 6.66 2.29 -23.35
CA ARG A 153 7.70 3.35 -23.51
C ARG A 153 8.96 2.79 -24.17
N ARG A 154 9.54 3.50 -25.13
CA ARG A 154 10.80 3.15 -25.82
C ARG A 154 11.86 2.70 -24.79
N ARG A 155 12.37 1.47 -24.95
CA ARG A 155 13.35 0.85 -24.05
C ARG A 155 14.66 1.65 -24.10
N SER A 156 15.05 2.26 -22.98
CA SER A 156 16.39 2.85 -22.87
C SER A 156 17.45 1.76 -22.59
N PRO A 157 18.74 1.98 -22.91
CA PRO A 157 19.82 1.06 -22.55
C PRO A 157 19.86 0.75 -21.04
N ALA A 158 19.51 1.73 -20.20
CA ALA A 158 19.37 1.55 -18.76
C ALA A 158 18.26 0.55 -18.39
N ASP A 159 17.15 0.49 -19.14
CA ASP A 159 16.06 -0.47 -18.91
C ASP A 159 16.48 -1.91 -19.24
N VAL A 160 17.38 -2.09 -20.21
CA VAL A 160 17.92 -3.40 -20.57
C VAL A 160 18.83 -3.94 -19.47
N ALA A 161 19.77 -3.12 -18.99
CA ALA A 161 20.62 -3.46 -17.84
C ALA A 161 19.78 -3.76 -16.58
N PHE A 162 18.71 -2.99 -16.37
CA PHE A 162 17.77 -3.20 -15.28
C PHE A 162 16.99 -4.52 -15.37
N GLY A 163 16.78 -5.03 -16.59
CA GLY A 163 16.12 -6.30 -16.84
C GLY A 163 16.80 -7.51 -16.19
N VAL A 164 18.12 -7.45 -15.95
CA VAL A 164 18.87 -8.50 -15.25
C VAL A 164 18.48 -8.57 -13.76
N PHE A 165 18.35 -7.40 -13.12
CA PHE A 165 17.90 -7.29 -11.73
C PHE A 165 16.45 -7.77 -11.58
N ALA A 166 15.56 -7.33 -12.46
CA ALA A 166 14.16 -7.77 -12.47
C ALA A 166 14.02 -9.29 -12.62
N ARG A 167 14.84 -9.92 -13.48
CA ARG A 167 14.84 -11.38 -13.67
C ARG A 167 15.35 -12.12 -12.43
N THR A 168 16.40 -11.61 -11.81
CA THR A 168 16.98 -12.21 -10.60
C THR A 168 16.02 -12.06 -9.42
N ALA A 169 15.40 -10.89 -9.28
CA ALA A 169 14.37 -10.62 -8.29
C ALA A 169 13.18 -11.58 -8.46
N ARG A 170 12.70 -11.79 -9.68
CA ARG A 170 11.65 -12.78 -9.95
C ARG A 170 12.04 -14.18 -9.50
N ARG A 171 13.26 -14.65 -9.83
CA ARG A 171 13.71 -15.98 -9.40
C ARG A 171 13.73 -16.13 -7.87
N ARG A 172 14.03 -15.04 -7.14
CA ARG A 172 13.98 -15.02 -5.67
C ARG A 172 12.57 -14.97 -5.10
N LEU A 173 11.62 -14.37 -5.81
CA LEU A 173 10.21 -14.29 -5.42
C LEU A 173 9.36 -15.45 -5.95
N THR A 174 9.96 -16.37 -6.70
CA THR A 174 9.28 -17.58 -7.16
C THR A 174 9.44 -18.66 -6.09
N PRO A 175 8.35 -19.25 -5.58
CA PRO A 175 8.43 -20.34 -4.62
C PRO A 175 9.26 -21.51 -5.13
N GLY A 176 10.03 -22.14 -4.24
CA GLY A 176 10.79 -23.34 -4.57
C GLY A 176 11.52 -23.92 -3.36
N ARG A 177 12.27 -25.01 -3.55
CA ARG A 177 12.95 -25.73 -2.45
C ARG A 177 13.91 -24.86 -1.61
N ARG A 178 14.36 -23.72 -2.14
CA ARG A 178 15.34 -22.82 -1.51
C ARG A 178 14.71 -21.59 -0.82
N HIS A 179 13.47 -21.22 -1.16
CA HIS A 179 12.84 -19.99 -0.71
C HIS A 179 11.36 -20.22 -0.38
N ARG A 180 10.96 -19.86 0.85
CA ARG A 180 9.56 -19.78 1.26
C ARG A 180 9.08 -18.35 1.03
N ILE A 181 8.01 -18.22 0.25
CA ILE A 181 7.42 -16.93 -0.09
C ILE A 181 6.03 -16.87 0.54
N GLU A 182 5.78 -15.82 1.30
CA GLU A 182 4.47 -15.51 1.89
C GLU A 182 3.92 -14.23 1.26
N LEU A 183 2.62 -14.25 0.94
CA LEU A 183 1.84 -13.06 0.64
C LEU A 183 1.06 -12.68 1.90
N PHE A 184 1.32 -11.50 2.44
CA PHE A 184 0.55 -10.93 3.55
C PHE A 184 -0.32 -9.78 3.04
N SER A 185 -1.60 -10.06 2.83
CA SER A 185 -2.48 -9.17 2.07
C SER A 185 -3.91 -9.12 2.61
N ALA A 186 -4.53 -7.95 2.55
CA ALA A 186 -5.95 -7.71 2.74
C ALA A 186 -6.73 -7.82 1.41
N MET A 187 -6.02 -7.81 0.29
CA MET A 187 -6.62 -7.90 -1.04
C MET A 187 -6.96 -9.36 -1.40
N PRO A 188 -8.06 -9.61 -2.14
CA PRO A 188 -8.33 -10.92 -2.69
C PRO A 188 -7.26 -11.27 -3.72
N ALA A 189 -6.48 -12.31 -3.45
CA ALA A 189 -5.38 -12.73 -4.31
C ALA A 189 -5.31 -14.26 -4.41
N THR A 190 -5.10 -14.76 -5.62
CA THR A 190 -4.86 -16.19 -5.87
C THR A 190 -3.35 -16.40 -5.96
N PRO A 191 -2.70 -16.95 -4.93
CA PRO A 191 -1.26 -17.17 -4.94
C PRO A 191 -0.86 -18.23 -5.97
N PRO A 192 0.32 -18.12 -6.59
CA PRO A 192 0.88 -19.22 -7.38
C PRO A 192 1.19 -20.44 -6.48
N PRO A 193 1.24 -21.65 -7.06
CA PRO A 193 1.59 -22.86 -6.32
C PRO A 193 2.89 -22.72 -5.52
N GLY A 194 2.86 -23.13 -4.25
CA GLY A 194 4.00 -23.07 -3.33
C GLY A 194 4.18 -21.75 -2.59
N MET A 195 3.39 -20.71 -2.88
CA MET A 195 3.37 -19.46 -2.11
C MET A 195 2.34 -19.56 -0.98
N ALA A 196 2.76 -19.25 0.25
CA ALA A 196 1.84 -19.14 1.39
C ALA A 196 1.04 -17.83 1.30
N VAL A 197 -0.20 -17.83 1.78
CA VAL A 197 -1.01 -16.61 1.92
C VAL A 197 -1.45 -16.48 3.37
N ARG A 198 -1.30 -15.27 3.90
CA ARG A 198 -1.82 -14.88 5.20
C ARG A 198 -2.64 -13.61 5.03
N ALA A 199 -3.88 -13.66 5.50
CA ALA A 199 -4.74 -12.49 5.43
C ALA A 199 -4.27 -11.41 6.40
N ASN A 200 -4.05 -10.19 5.90
CA ASN A 200 -3.94 -9.02 6.74
C ASN A 200 -5.35 -8.62 7.20
N ARG A 201 -5.64 -8.83 8.48
CA ARG A 201 -6.94 -8.50 9.08
C ARG A 201 -6.91 -7.20 9.88
N PHE A 202 -5.90 -6.35 9.73
CA PHE A 202 -5.79 -5.08 10.47
C PHE A 202 -5.88 -5.23 12.00
N ALA A 203 -5.34 -6.32 12.54
CA ALA A 203 -5.42 -6.63 13.96
C ALA A 203 -4.61 -5.65 14.80
N TRP A 204 -3.43 -5.24 14.32
CA TRP A 204 -2.60 -4.25 15.00
C TRP A 204 -3.31 -2.91 15.06
N THR A 205 -3.82 -2.41 13.92
CA THR A 205 -4.54 -1.13 13.83
C THR A 205 -5.71 -1.10 14.82
N ARG A 206 -6.51 -2.17 14.87
CA ARG A 206 -7.65 -2.24 15.80
C ARG A 206 -7.22 -2.30 17.26
N GLY A 207 -6.24 -3.14 17.58
CA GLY A 207 -5.73 -3.28 18.94
C GLY A 207 -5.07 -2.01 19.46
N ARG A 208 -4.35 -1.29 18.59
CA ARG A 208 -3.57 -0.11 18.94
C ARG A 208 -4.40 1.18 19.07
N PHE A 209 -5.48 1.32 18.30
CA PHE A 209 -6.20 2.60 18.18
C PHE A 209 -7.65 2.62 18.70
N GLY A 210 -8.09 1.61 19.47
CA GLY A 210 -9.45 1.59 20.05
C GLY A 210 -10.54 1.65 18.97
N PRO A 211 -11.84 1.62 19.29
CA PRO A 211 -12.87 2.00 18.34
C PRO A 211 -12.89 3.54 18.17
N PRO A 212 -13.06 4.05 16.93
CA PRO A 212 -13.19 5.50 16.73
C PRO A 212 -14.49 6.03 17.34
N ARG A 213 -14.49 7.31 17.70
CA ARG A 213 -15.75 8.04 17.91
C ARG A 213 -16.51 8.11 16.59
N THR A 214 -17.71 7.55 16.55
CA THR A 214 -18.60 7.62 15.40
C THR A 214 -19.47 8.87 15.45
N LEU A 215 -19.54 9.61 14.34
CA LEU A 215 -20.43 10.74 14.16
C LEU A 215 -21.72 10.31 13.46
N ALA A 216 -22.81 11.01 13.72
CA ALA A 216 -23.99 10.93 12.87
C ALA A 216 -23.64 11.45 11.46
N GLY A 217 -24.19 10.80 10.43
CA GLY A 217 -24.02 11.19 9.03
C GLY A 217 -22.92 10.43 8.30
N THR A 218 -22.51 11.03 7.18
CA THR A 218 -21.72 10.35 6.14
C THR A 218 -20.41 11.09 5.87
N ASP A 219 -19.32 10.33 5.74
CA ASP A 219 -18.05 10.86 5.22
C ASP A 219 -17.84 10.40 3.78
N LEU A 220 -17.31 11.29 2.93
CA LEU A 220 -16.92 11.00 1.56
C LEU A 220 -15.41 10.76 1.47
N ILE A 221 -14.99 9.70 0.79
CA ILE A 221 -13.58 9.44 0.49
C ILE A 221 -13.29 9.82 -0.96
N GLY A 222 -12.34 10.72 -1.12
CA GLY A 222 -11.90 11.23 -2.41
C GLY A 222 -11.04 10.25 -3.21
N THR A 223 -10.80 10.61 -4.47
CA THR A 223 -9.97 9.83 -5.39
C THR A 223 -9.12 10.72 -6.27
N SER A 224 -7.98 10.20 -6.77
CA SER A 224 -7.12 10.93 -7.71
C SER A 224 -7.44 10.69 -9.18
N LEU A 225 -8.62 10.16 -9.50
CA LEU A 225 -8.94 9.78 -10.89
C LEU A 225 -9.00 10.98 -11.83
N VAL A 226 -9.41 12.15 -11.31
CA VAL A 226 -9.35 13.43 -12.03
C VAL A 226 -7.90 13.82 -12.34
N GLU A 227 -7.00 13.72 -11.36
CA GLU A 227 -5.58 14.06 -11.52
C GLU A 227 -4.83 13.09 -12.45
N THR A 228 -5.33 11.86 -12.58
CA THR A 228 -4.83 10.91 -13.57
C THR A 228 -5.48 11.07 -14.96
N GLY A 229 -6.40 12.02 -15.12
CA GLY A 229 -7.14 12.27 -16.36
C GLY A 229 -8.14 11.17 -16.72
N VAL A 230 -8.48 10.27 -15.80
CA VAL A 230 -9.43 9.17 -16.03
C VAL A 230 -10.86 9.67 -15.98
N VAL A 231 -11.16 10.58 -15.05
CA VAL A 231 -12.50 11.14 -14.82
C VAL A 231 -12.50 12.62 -15.13
N ASP A 232 -13.58 13.08 -15.77
CA ASP A 232 -13.81 14.50 -16.05
C ASP A 232 -13.99 15.33 -14.75
N PRO A 233 -13.27 16.46 -14.58
CA PRO A 233 -13.35 17.27 -13.36
C PRO A 233 -14.74 17.84 -13.05
N GLU A 234 -15.49 18.28 -14.06
CA GLU A 234 -16.81 18.90 -13.88
C GLU A 234 -17.84 17.85 -13.47
N ARG A 235 -17.83 16.71 -14.15
CA ARG A 235 -18.67 15.56 -13.79
C ARG A 235 -18.36 15.07 -12.38
N TYR A 236 -17.07 14.98 -12.02
CA TYR A 236 -16.67 14.56 -10.68
C TYR A 236 -17.26 15.49 -9.60
N LEU A 237 -17.17 16.79 -9.81
CA LEU A 237 -17.68 17.78 -8.85
C LEU A 237 -19.20 17.73 -8.72
N ALA A 238 -19.92 17.61 -9.84
CA ALA A 238 -21.37 17.45 -9.83
C ALA A 238 -21.81 16.20 -9.07
N VAL A 239 -21.10 15.09 -9.25
CA VAL A 239 -21.36 13.83 -8.53
C VAL A 239 -21.11 13.99 -7.04
N VAL A 240 -19.97 14.57 -6.64
CA VAL A 240 -19.65 14.77 -5.22
C VAL A 240 -20.70 15.66 -4.57
N ARG A 241 -21.15 16.73 -5.25
CA ARG A 241 -22.24 17.59 -4.76
C ARG A 241 -23.53 16.78 -4.53
N GLY A 242 -23.96 16.02 -5.54
CA GLY A 242 -25.16 15.20 -5.43
C GLY A 242 -25.06 14.13 -4.34
N LEU A 243 -23.90 13.52 -4.15
CA LEU A 243 -23.66 12.56 -3.06
C LEU A 243 -23.70 13.26 -1.69
N ALA A 244 -23.12 14.44 -1.56
CA ALA A 244 -23.12 15.21 -0.33
C ALA A 244 -24.55 15.57 0.10
N GLU A 245 -25.37 16.05 -0.84
CA GLU A 245 -26.78 16.39 -0.62
C GLU A 245 -27.60 15.14 -0.26
N ARG A 246 -27.54 14.08 -1.07
CA ARG A 246 -28.36 12.87 -0.87
C ARG A 246 -28.04 12.13 0.42
N HIS A 247 -26.78 12.10 0.83
CA HIS A 247 -26.33 11.32 2.00
C HIS A 247 -26.01 12.19 3.21
N GLY A 248 -26.29 13.50 3.15
CA GLY A 248 -25.98 14.46 4.21
C GLY A 248 -24.50 14.44 4.60
N ALA A 249 -23.60 14.27 3.63
CA ALA A 249 -22.18 14.19 3.91
C ALA A 249 -21.66 15.56 4.35
N ARG A 250 -20.78 15.57 5.37
CA ARG A 250 -20.23 16.82 5.92
C ARG A 250 -18.74 16.96 5.72
N ARG A 251 -18.04 15.84 5.52
CA ARG A 251 -16.58 15.81 5.41
C ARG A 251 -16.15 15.03 4.19
N TYR A 252 -15.07 15.51 3.59
CA TYR A 252 -14.43 14.91 2.43
C TYR A 252 -12.97 14.59 2.76
N PHE A 253 -12.66 13.30 2.85
CA PHE A 253 -11.31 12.79 3.07
C PHE A 253 -10.56 12.80 1.74
N ALA A 254 -9.77 13.85 1.52
CA ALA A 254 -9.02 14.04 0.31
C ALA A 254 -7.94 12.97 0.13
N HIS A 255 -7.87 12.41 -1.06
CA HIS A 255 -6.76 11.58 -1.47
C HIS A 255 -5.51 12.46 -1.64
N ARG A 256 -4.35 11.97 -1.18
CA ARG A 256 -3.08 12.74 -1.11
C ARG A 256 -2.59 13.36 -2.43
N ARG A 257 -3.07 12.86 -3.57
CA ARG A 257 -2.71 13.35 -4.91
C ARG A 257 -3.69 14.39 -5.45
N GLU A 258 -4.77 14.68 -4.74
CA GLU A 258 -5.77 15.62 -5.22
C GLU A 258 -5.23 17.05 -5.25
N ALA A 259 -5.49 17.73 -6.36
CA ALA A 259 -4.98 19.07 -6.59
C ALA A 259 -5.61 20.07 -5.59
N PRO A 260 -4.81 20.98 -4.98
CA PRO A 260 -5.35 21.97 -4.05
C PRO A 260 -6.47 22.83 -4.63
N ALA A 261 -6.37 23.20 -5.92
CA ALA A 261 -7.41 23.98 -6.60
C ALA A 261 -8.74 23.21 -6.70
N LYS A 262 -8.70 21.91 -7.04
CA LYS A 262 -9.88 21.03 -7.07
C LYS A 262 -10.54 20.95 -5.68
N LEU A 263 -9.73 20.75 -4.64
CA LEU A 263 -10.22 20.64 -3.27
C LEU A 263 -10.83 21.96 -2.76
N HIS A 264 -10.24 23.10 -3.12
CA HIS A 264 -10.77 24.41 -2.75
C HIS A 264 -12.13 24.67 -3.41
N ARG A 265 -12.24 24.35 -4.71
CA ARG A 265 -13.49 24.44 -5.45
C ARG A 265 -14.56 23.50 -4.88
N LEU A 266 -14.19 22.26 -4.56
CA LEU A 266 -15.08 21.28 -3.93
C LEU A 266 -15.62 21.81 -2.59
N ALA A 267 -14.76 22.35 -1.73
CA ALA A 267 -15.17 22.97 -0.47
C ALA A 267 -16.15 24.13 -0.70
N ALA A 268 -15.85 25.03 -1.64
CA ALA A 268 -16.67 26.20 -1.94
C ALA A 268 -18.06 25.84 -2.49
N GLU A 269 -18.14 24.82 -3.34
CA GLU A 269 -19.39 24.45 -4.02
C GLU A 269 -20.27 23.48 -3.23
N THR A 270 -19.72 22.77 -2.26
CA THR A 270 -20.45 21.74 -1.49
C THR A 270 -20.59 22.05 0.00
N GLY A 271 -19.78 22.98 0.52
CA GLY A 271 -19.69 23.25 1.96
C GLY A 271 -19.02 22.12 2.77
N LEU A 272 -18.46 21.10 2.11
CA LEU A 272 -17.79 19.99 2.78
C LEU A 272 -16.50 20.45 3.48
N GLU A 273 -16.29 19.97 4.69
CA GLU A 273 -15.01 20.08 5.39
C GLU A 273 -13.98 19.18 4.68
N ILE A 274 -12.94 19.78 4.10
CA ILE A 274 -11.86 19.02 3.46
C ILE A 274 -10.87 18.53 4.51
N VAL A 275 -10.90 17.22 4.77
CA VAL A 275 -9.93 16.55 5.62
C VAL A 275 -8.76 16.07 4.77
N ARG A 276 -7.54 16.46 5.13
CA ARG A 276 -6.30 15.98 4.49
C ARG A 276 -5.55 15.05 5.45
N PRO A 277 -5.69 13.71 5.28
CA PRO A 277 -5.03 12.73 6.15
C PRO A 277 -3.51 12.90 6.20
N ASP A 278 -2.93 12.92 7.39
CA ASP A 278 -1.47 12.90 7.62
C ASP A 278 -0.92 11.47 7.83
N LEU A 279 -1.81 10.48 7.80
CA LEU A 279 -1.55 9.04 7.91
C LEU A 279 -2.39 8.26 6.86
N PRO A 280 -2.11 6.97 6.65
CA PRO A 280 -3.01 6.09 5.90
C PRO A 280 -4.44 6.17 6.43
N LEU A 281 -5.42 6.11 5.52
CA LEU A 281 -6.82 6.37 5.85
C LEU A 281 -7.36 5.37 6.88
N GLU A 282 -6.85 4.14 6.90
CA GLU A 282 -7.17 3.11 7.89
C GLU A 282 -6.86 3.57 9.32
N LEU A 283 -5.73 4.24 9.52
CA LEU A 283 -5.35 4.78 10.83
C LEU A 283 -6.16 6.02 11.18
N VAL A 284 -6.38 6.92 10.22
CA VAL A 284 -7.19 8.13 10.44
C VAL A 284 -8.62 7.76 10.77
N ALA A 285 -9.21 6.84 10.02
CA ALA A 285 -10.54 6.30 10.25
C ALA A 285 -10.66 5.63 11.62
N ARG A 286 -9.64 4.85 12.02
CA ARG A 286 -9.64 4.16 13.31
C ARG A 286 -9.45 5.08 14.51
N ARG A 287 -8.62 6.12 14.39
CA ARG A 287 -8.47 7.17 15.42
C ARG A 287 -9.73 8.03 15.52
N GLY A 288 -10.39 8.23 14.40
CA GLY A 288 -11.60 9.02 14.29
C GLY A 288 -11.38 10.52 14.56
N PRO A 289 -12.47 11.29 14.60
CA PRO A 289 -13.85 10.82 14.43
C PRO A 289 -14.15 10.37 12.98
N ILE A 290 -15.05 9.40 12.80
CA ILE A 290 -15.53 8.92 11.50
C ILE A 290 -17.07 8.89 11.46
N GLY A 291 -17.68 9.12 10.31
CA GLY A 291 -19.12 9.01 10.11
C GLY A 291 -19.58 7.57 10.30
N ARG A 292 -20.83 7.39 10.77
CA ARG A 292 -21.48 6.07 10.82
C ARG A 292 -21.58 5.42 9.44
N SER A 293 -21.60 6.23 8.39
CA SER A 293 -21.57 5.79 7.01
C SER A 293 -20.39 6.45 6.27
N VAL A 294 -19.77 5.68 5.38
CA VAL A 294 -18.62 6.11 4.59
C VAL A 294 -18.89 5.76 3.14
N LEU A 295 -18.83 6.77 2.28
CA LEU A 295 -18.94 6.64 0.83
C LEU A 295 -17.54 6.67 0.23
N SER A 296 -17.20 5.66 -0.57
CA SER A 296 -15.90 5.60 -1.24
C SER A 296 -16.06 5.38 -2.73
N PHE A 297 -15.40 6.22 -3.53
CA PHE A 297 -15.13 5.89 -4.93
C PHE A 297 -14.19 4.66 -5.03
N PRO A 298 -14.07 4.03 -6.22
CA PRO A 298 -13.24 2.84 -6.40
C PRO A 298 -11.78 3.14 -6.03
N SER A 299 -11.27 2.40 -5.05
CA SER A 299 -10.00 2.65 -4.38
C SER A 299 -9.59 1.41 -3.59
N THR A 300 -8.30 1.18 -3.37
CA THR A 300 -7.84 0.05 -2.55
C THR A 300 -8.38 0.09 -1.12
N VAL A 301 -8.78 1.28 -0.66
CA VAL A 301 -9.36 1.47 0.68
C VAL A 301 -10.67 0.72 0.88
N VAL A 302 -11.40 0.37 -0.20
CA VAL A 302 -12.64 -0.42 -0.08
C VAL A 302 -12.38 -1.86 0.36
N HIS A 303 -11.14 -2.35 0.25
CA HIS A 303 -10.73 -3.66 0.77
C HIS A 303 -10.12 -3.60 2.18
N THR A 304 -9.58 -2.43 2.58
CA THR A 304 -8.84 -2.30 3.85
C THR A 304 -9.69 -1.67 4.95
N LEU A 305 -10.50 -0.66 4.65
CA LEU A 305 -11.35 0.01 5.63
C LEU A 305 -12.37 -0.92 6.30
N PRO A 306 -13.04 -1.85 5.61
CA PRO A 306 -13.95 -2.79 6.28
C PRO A 306 -13.23 -3.62 7.35
N LEU A 307 -11.96 -3.97 7.12
CA LEU A 307 -11.15 -4.72 8.05
C LEU A 307 -10.67 -3.85 9.21
N ALA A 308 -10.19 -2.63 8.93
CA ALA A 308 -9.74 -1.69 9.94
C ALA A 308 -10.89 -1.25 10.87
N LEU A 309 -12.09 -1.08 10.33
CA LEU A 309 -13.29 -0.66 11.07
C LEU A 309 -14.17 -1.84 11.53
N ALA A 310 -13.68 -3.07 11.42
CA ALA A 310 -14.42 -4.23 11.90
C ALA A 310 -14.82 -4.05 13.38
N GLY A 311 -16.10 -4.33 13.67
CA GLY A 311 -16.68 -4.23 15.01
C GLY A 311 -17.06 -2.81 15.46
N THR A 312 -17.01 -1.78 14.61
CA THR A 312 -17.40 -0.41 14.99
C THR A 312 -18.82 -0.02 14.61
N GLY A 313 -19.51 -0.84 13.81
CA GLY A 313 -20.83 -0.52 13.24
C GLY A 313 -20.81 0.51 12.11
N VAL A 314 -19.62 0.94 11.65
CA VAL A 314 -19.50 1.83 10.49
C VAL A 314 -19.82 1.07 9.20
N THR A 315 -20.72 1.61 8.39
CA THR A 315 -21.11 1.05 7.10
C THR A 315 -20.30 1.69 5.98
N ILE A 316 -19.74 0.89 5.07
CA ILE A 316 -19.01 1.38 3.91
C ILE A 316 -19.83 1.06 2.66
N THR A 317 -20.09 2.09 1.87
CA THR A 317 -20.81 1.99 0.60
C THR A 317 -19.90 2.46 -0.52
N VAL A 318 -19.87 1.68 -1.59
CA VAL A 318 -19.00 1.96 -2.74
C VAL A 318 -19.79 2.74 -3.78
N CYS A 319 -19.24 3.87 -4.23
CA CYS A 319 -19.78 4.65 -5.32
C CYS A 319 -19.08 4.21 -6.60
N ASP A 320 -19.82 3.55 -7.50
CA ASP A 320 -19.30 3.18 -8.80
C ASP A 320 -19.04 4.42 -9.68
N ILE A 321 -18.21 4.23 -10.70
CA ILE A 321 -17.89 5.27 -11.68
C ILE A 321 -18.53 4.86 -12.99
N ASP A 322 -19.55 5.62 -13.39
CA ASP A 322 -20.22 5.37 -14.66
C ASP A 322 -19.27 5.61 -15.83
N GLN A 323 -19.42 4.81 -16.88
CA GLN A 323 -18.62 4.93 -18.10
C GLN A 323 -18.67 6.33 -18.69
N GLU A 324 -19.79 7.04 -18.56
CA GLU A 324 -19.96 8.39 -19.08
C GLU A 324 -19.07 9.42 -18.37
N TRP A 325 -18.59 9.15 -17.14
CA TRP A 325 -17.71 10.06 -16.41
C TRP A 325 -16.27 10.01 -16.93
N LEU A 326 -15.94 8.97 -17.70
CA LEU A 326 -14.61 8.75 -18.21
C LEU A 326 -14.27 9.73 -19.32
N THR A 327 -13.07 10.27 -19.28
CA THR A 327 -12.58 11.14 -20.37
C THR A 327 -12.27 10.30 -21.61
N THR A 328 -12.16 10.96 -22.76
CA THR A 328 -11.69 10.32 -24.00
C THR A 328 -10.24 9.83 -23.91
N ALA A 329 -9.46 10.34 -22.95
CA ALA A 329 -8.08 9.93 -22.69
C ALA A 329 -7.99 8.69 -21.78
N ALA A 330 -9.10 8.27 -21.16
CA ALA A 330 -9.12 7.08 -20.32
C ALA A 330 -8.83 5.83 -21.16
N SER A 331 -8.03 4.91 -20.62
CA SER A 331 -7.80 3.63 -21.27
C SER A 331 -9.14 2.88 -21.43
N PRO A 332 -9.36 2.15 -22.54
CA PRO A 332 -10.55 1.31 -22.70
C PRO A 332 -10.75 0.29 -21.57
N ARG A 333 -9.69 -0.06 -20.83
CA ARG A 333 -9.74 -0.98 -19.68
C ARG A 333 -9.98 -0.29 -18.34
N ALA A 334 -10.01 1.04 -18.28
CA ALA A 334 -10.12 1.78 -17.03
C ALA A 334 -11.44 1.49 -16.32
N HIS A 335 -12.57 1.48 -17.06
CA HIS A 335 -13.87 1.14 -16.52
C HIS A 335 -13.87 -0.27 -15.91
N THR A 336 -13.51 -1.29 -16.70
CA THR A 336 -13.44 -2.70 -16.25
C THR A 336 -12.58 -2.85 -15.00
N PHE A 337 -11.42 -2.19 -14.95
CA PHE A 337 -10.55 -2.26 -13.77
C PHE A 337 -11.19 -1.63 -12.52
N LEU A 338 -11.88 -0.51 -12.66
CA LEU A 338 -12.55 0.16 -11.54
C LEU A 338 -13.74 -0.69 -11.05
N SER A 339 -14.56 -1.23 -11.95
CA SER A 339 -15.65 -2.16 -11.61
C SER A 339 -15.13 -3.45 -10.95
N ASP A 340 -14.05 -4.05 -11.48
CA ASP A 340 -13.45 -5.25 -10.89
C ASP A 340 -13.00 -5.03 -9.43
N ILE A 341 -12.52 -3.83 -9.10
CA ILE A 341 -12.15 -3.47 -7.72
C ILE A 341 -13.41 -3.40 -6.84
N THR A 342 -14.46 -2.72 -7.29
CA THR A 342 -15.68 -2.54 -6.50
C THR A 342 -16.43 -3.86 -6.33
N ASP A 343 -16.60 -4.65 -7.38
CA ASP A 343 -17.29 -5.94 -7.36
C ASP A 343 -16.62 -6.95 -6.42
N LYS A 344 -15.29 -7.04 -6.48
CA LYS A 344 -14.51 -7.91 -5.57
C LYS A 344 -14.65 -7.44 -4.12
N ALA A 345 -14.64 -6.14 -3.86
CA ALA A 345 -14.81 -5.61 -2.51
C ALA A 345 -16.22 -5.84 -1.96
N ARG A 346 -17.26 -5.57 -2.77
CA ARG A 346 -18.67 -5.84 -2.45
C ARG A 346 -18.87 -7.30 -2.07
N THR A 347 -18.36 -8.22 -2.89
CA THR A 347 -18.46 -9.67 -2.65
C THR A 347 -17.70 -10.09 -1.40
N LEU A 348 -16.47 -9.60 -1.20
CA LEU A 348 -15.61 -10.03 -0.10
C LEU A 348 -16.06 -9.51 1.27
N HIS A 349 -16.65 -8.32 1.31
CA HIS A 349 -16.97 -7.61 2.56
C HIS A 349 -18.47 -7.32 2.74
N ASN A 350 -19.34 -7.80 1.85
CA ASN A 350 -20.78 -7.52 1.83
C ASN A 350 -21.07 -6.01 1.85
N LEU A 351 -20.37 -5.24 1.01
CA LEU A 351 -20.55 -3.79 0.92
C LEU A 351 -21.80 -3.43 0.13
N THR A 352 -22.47 -2.36 0.56
CA THR A 352 -23.66 -1.80 -0.12
C THR A 352 -23.26 -0.89 -1.26
#